data_AF-A0A183AQ55-F1
#
_entry.id   AF-A0A183AQ55-F1
#
_cell.length_a   1.000
_cell.length_b   1.000
_cell.length_c   1.000
_cell.angle_alpha   90.00
_cell.angle_beta   90.00
_cell.angle_gamma   90.00
#
_symmetry.space_group_name_H-M   'P 1'
#
loop_
_entity.id
_entity.type
_entity.pdbx_description
1 polymer ?
#
loop_
_entity_poly.entity_id
_entity_poly.type
_entity_poly.pdbx_seq_one_letter_code
_entity_poly.pdbx_strand_id
1 'polypeptide(L)'
;LKDVKFPLELDLFTFCSEALQKQLFPMREKFRLEEDRAVHELTKKDTGTKKQPDPWKDLDLFEPYSLENDPGSNNSGYYDLQGVISHQGRTSSSGHYVAWIKVNGTWMKFDDDVVTAVTPEDIMKLSGGGDWHCAYVLLYGPKRVRKDTEASPTSAPMEADSAVTKSTTLEGDRLPK
;
A
#
# COMPACT_ATOMS: atom_id res chain seq x y z
N LEU A 1 -19.82 -24.64 13.73
CA LEU A 1 -19.44 -24.50 12.31
C LEU A 1 -18.05 -25.07 12.10
N LYS A 2 -17.66 -25.42 10.86
CA LYS A 2 -16.27 -25.79 10.54
C LYS A 2 -15.37 -24.56 10.62
N ASP A 3 -14.10 -24.77 10.96
CA ASP A 3 -13.07 -23.72 10.92
C ASP A 3 -12.64 -23.48 9.46
N VAL A 4 -12.79 -22.25 8.98
CA VAL A 4 -12.38 -21.82 7.62
C VAL A 4 -11.45 -20.63 7.77
N LYS A 5 -10.16 -20.86 7.61
CA LYS A 5 -9.14 -19.80 7.63
C LYS A 5 -9.30 -18.93 6.38
N PHE A 6 -9.11 -17.64 6.56
CA PHE A 6 -9.05 -16.66 5.49
C PHE A 6 -7.81 -15.78 5.69
N PRO A 7 -7.15 -15.34 4.62
CA PRO A 7 -5.93 -14.55 4.74
C PRO A 7 -6.24 -13.06 4.91
N LEU A 8 -5.35 -12.31 5.57
CA LEU A 8 -5.43 -10.84 5.59
C LEU A 8 -5.08 -10.22 4.24
N GLU A 9 -4.18 -10.86 3.50
CA GLU A 9 -3.81 -10.51 2.12
C GLU A 9 -4.21 -11.64 1.19
N LEU A 10 -5.06 -11.34 0.21
CA LEU A 10 -5.62 -12.30 -0.73
C LEU A 10 -5.00 -12.10 -2.12
N ASP A 11 -4.40 -13.17 -2.64
CA ASP A 11 -3.91 -13.26 -4.01
C ASP A 11 -4.90 -14.07 -4.86
N LEU A 12 -5.49 -13.42 -5.87
CA LEU A 12 -6.42 -14.07 -6.81
C LEU A 12 -5.83 -14.33 -8.21
N PHE A 13 -4.56 -14.03 -8.45
CA PHE A 13 -3.97 -14.08 -9.79
C PHE A 13 -4.01 -15.46 -10.43
N THR A 14 -3.80 -16.51 -9.64
CA THR A 14 -3.85 -17.90 -10.12
C THR A 14 -5.25 -18.32 -10.56
N PHE A 15 -6.29 -17.61 -10.12
CA PHE A 15 -7.69 -17.85 -10.51
C PHE A 15 -8.14 -16.97 -11.70
N CYS A 16 -7.32 -16.00 -12.12
CA CYS A 16 -7.59 -15.15 -13.28
C CYS A 16 -7.26 -15.87 -14.60
N SER A 17 -7.86 -15.42 -15.71
CA SER A 17 -7.51 -15.90 -17.05
C SER A 17 -6.09 -15.48 -17.44
N GLU A 18 -5.43 -16.23 -18.33
CA GLU A 18 -4.08 -15.91 -18.81
C GLU A 18 -3.99 -14.51 -19.44
N ALA A 19 -5.05 -14.07 -20.10
CA ALA A 19 -5.13 -12.72 -20.68
C ALA A 19 -5.09 -11.64 -19.59
N LEU A 20 -5.84 -11.82 -18.50
CA LEU A 20 -5.85 -10.90 -17.37
C LEU A 20 -4.53 -10.98 -16.59
N GLN A 21 -3.98 -12.17 -16.37
CA GLN A 21 -2.69 -12.35 -15.70
C GLN A 21 -1.58 -11.52 -16.37
N LYS A 22 -1.53 -11.47 -17.71
CA LYS A 22 -0.57 -10.64 -18.45
C LYS A 22 -0.72 -9.14 -18.16
N GLN A 23 -1.95 -8.66 -17.96
CA GLN A 23 -2.24 -7.27 -17.61
C GLN A 23 -1.91 -6.94 -16.15
N LEU A 24 -2.02 -7.91 -15.25
CA LEU A 24 -1.73 -7.73 -13.82
C LEU A 24 -0.22 -7.76 -13.52
N PHE A 25 0.57 -8.42 -14.36
CA PHE A 25 2.01 -8.65 -14.15
C PHE A 25 2.83 -7.37 -13.89
N PRO A 26 2.67 -6.26 -14.66
CA PRO A 26 3.46 -5.05 -14.45
C PRO A 26 3.27 -4.45 -13.05
N MET A 27 2.04 -4.44 -12.55
CA MET A 27 1.75 -3.93 -11.21
C MET A 27 2.25 -4.88 -10.12
N ARG A 28 2.16 -6.20 -10.34
CA ARG A 28 2.71 -7.20 -9.42
C ARG A 28 4.22 -7.08 -9.24
N GLU A 29 4.94 -6.80 -10.33
CA GLU A 29 6.38 -6.59 -10.27
C GLU A 29 6.73 -5.37 -9.40
N LYS A 30 5.94 -4.28 -9.49
CA LYS A 30 6.08 -3.11 -8.61
C LYS A 30 5.86 -3.48 -7.13
N PHE A 31 4.82 -4.26 -6.83
CA PHE A 31 4.59 -4.75 -5.47
C PHE A 31 5.79 -5.54 -4.92
N ARG A 32 6.37 -6.44 -5.74
CA ARG A 32 7.55 -7.23 -5.35
C ARG A 32 8.75 -6.33 -5.05
N LEU A 33 9.02 -5.35 -5.90
CA LEU A 33 10.11 -4.39 -5.72
C LEU A 33 9.96 -3.54 -4.43
N GLU A 34 8.73 -3.10 -4.13
CA GLU A 34 8.41 -2.36 -2.91
C GLU A 34 8.63 -3.22 -1.65
N GLU A 35 8.19 -4.49 -1.67
CA GLU A 35 8.41 -5.43 -0.57
C GLU A 35 9.91 -5.72 -0.36
N ASP A 36 10.66 -5.99 -1.44
CA ASP A 36 12.12 -6.19 -1.39
C ASP A 36 12.84 -4.96 -0.80
N ARG A 37 12.43 -3.75 -1.21
CA ARG A 37 12.95 -2.49 -0.66
C ARG A 37 12.65 -2.37 0.82
N ALA A 38 11.41 -2.63 1.23
CA ALA A 38 10.98 -2.50 2.63
C ALA A 38 11.78 -3.45 3.54
N VAL A 39 12.02 -4.70 3.12
CA VAL A 39 12.83 -5.67 3.88
C VAL A 39 14.28 -5.20 4.04
N HIS A 40 14.88 -4.64 2.97
CA HIS A 40 16.24 -4.11 3.02
C HIS A 40 16.37 -2.82 3.87
N GLU A 41 15.30 -2.03 4.00
CA GLU A 41 15.27 -0.89 4.91
C GLU A 41 15.12 -1.30 6.39
N LEU A 42 14.31 -2.32 6.66
CA LEU A 42 14.10 -2.85 8.02
C LEU A 42 15.37 -3.47 8.60
N THR A 43 16.24 -4.03 7.75
CA THR A 43 17.57 -4.53 8.16
C THR A 43 18.55 -3.42 8.52
N LYS A 44 18.25 -2.14 8.21
CA LYS A 44 19.17 -1.00 8.41
C LYS A 44 18.74 0.00 9.49
N LYS A 45 17.54 -0.10 10.08
CA LYS A 45 17.05 0.87 11.08
C LYS A 45 16.55 0.23 12.38
N ASP A 46 17.06 0.75 13.49
CA ASP A 46 16.48 0.62 14.82
C ASP A 46 15.29 1.60 15.00
N THR A 47 14.32 1.11 15.76
CA THR A 47 12.98 1.59 16.13
C THR A 47 12.59 3.05 15.88
N GLY A 48 11.54 3.21 15.05
CA GLY A 48 10.69 4.40 15.04
C GLY A 48 9.34 4.09 14.39
N THR A 49 8.27 4.01 15.19
CA THR A 49 6.88 3.79 14.74
C THR A 49 6.38 5.01 13.98
N LYS A 50 6.66 5.08 12.68
CA LYS A 50 6.03 6.07 11.80
C LYS A 50 4.60 5.61 11.52
N LYS A 51 3.61 6.45 11.85
CA LYS A 51 2.21 6.24 11.41
C LYS A 51 2.21 6.16 9.89
N GLN A 52 1.71 5.05 9.35
CA GLN A 52 1.47 4.89 7.92
C GLN A 52 0.33 5.86 7.52
N PRO A 53 0.49 6.64 6.43
CA PRO A 53 -0.58 7.47 5.89
C PRO A 53 -1.74 6.58 5.42
N ASP A 54 -2.97 7.07 5.54
CA ASP A 54 -4.17 6.30 5.23
C ASP A 54 -4.36 6.24 3.70
N PRO A 55 -4.37 5.04 3.08
CA PRO A 55 -4.58 4.89 1.64
C PRO A 55 -5.89 5.47 1.10
N TRP A 56 -6.86 5.78 1.96
CA TRP A 56 -8.16 6.33 1.58
C TRP A 56 -8.27 7.84 1.73
N LYS A 57 -7.35 8.47 2.46
CA LYS A 57 -7.30 9.92 2.64
C LYS A 57 -6.26 10.57 1.76
N ASP A 58 -5.13 9.89 1.58
CA ASP A 58 -3.99 10.42 0.84
C ASP A 58 -3.86 9.75 -0.52
N LEU A 59 -4.95 9.77 -1.31
CA LEU A 59 -5.05 9.09 -2.62
C LEU A 59 -3.88 9.44 -3.56
N ASP A 60 -3.38 10.67 -3.52
CA ASP A 60 -2.30 11.14 -4.39
C ASP A 60 -0.95 10.46 -4.10
N LEU A 61 -0.75 9.95 -2.88
CA LEU A 61 0.46 9.24 -2.47
C LEU A 61 0.50 7.80 -2.99
N PHE A 62 -0.59 7.28 -3.56
CA PHE A 62 -0.68 5.89 -4.00
C PHE A 62 -0.87 5.79 -5.51
N GLU A 63 -0.36 4.69 -6.07
CA GLU A 63 -0.56 4.35 -7.47
C GLU A 63 -2.04 4.03 -7.72
N PRO A 64 -2.60 4.42 -8.87
CA PRO A 64 -3.93 4.01 -9.27
C PRO A 64 -4.03 2.49 -9.22
N TYR A 65 -5.15 1.98 -8.72
CA TYR A 65 -5.39 0.54 -8.58
C TYR A 65 -6.24 -0.03 -9.72
N SER A 66 -6.81 0.83 -10.56
CA SER A 66 -7.63 0.41 -11.70
C SER A 66 -6.78 0.29 -12.95
N LEU A 67 -7.21 -0.59 -13.85
CA LEU A 67 -6.70 -0.66 -15.21
C LEU A 67 -7.17 0.58 -15.98
N GLU A 68 -6.33 1.08 -16.89
CA GLU A 68 -6.62 2.29 -17.69
C GLU A 68 -7.93 2.15 -18.50
N ASN A 69 -8.22 0.92 -18.95
CA ASN A 69 -9.39 0.61 -19.78
C ASN A 69 -10.62 0.17 -18.96
N ASP A 70 -10.51 0.04 -17.64
CA ASP A 70 -11.59 -0.48 -16.78
C ASP A 70 -11.59 0.20 -15.39
N PRO A 71 -12.23 1.38 -15.25
CA PRO A 71 -12.30 2.10 -13.99
C PRO A 71 -13.01 1.30 -12.89
N GLY A 72 -12.39 1.18 -11.72
CA GLY A 72 -12.92 0.39 -10.59
C GLY A 72 -12.41 -1.06 -10.55
N SER A 73 -11.72 -1.52 -11.59
CA SER A 73 -11.00 -2.80 -11.58
C SER A 73 -9.82 -2.80 -10.61
N ASN A 74 -9.21 -3.97 -10.44
CA ASN A 74 -7.94 -4.16 -9.71
C ASN A 74 -6.84 -4.56 -10.71
N ASN A 75 -5.77 -3.78 -10.78
CA ASN A 75 -4.66 -3.93 -11.72
C ASN A 75 -3.50 -4.81 -11.21
N SER A 76 -3.58 -5.36 -9.99
CA SER A 76 -2.57 -6.27 -9.44
C SER A 76 -3.12 -7.66 -9.07
N GLY A 77 -4.41 -7.74 -8.76
CA GLY A 77 -5.03 -8.95 -8.23
C GLY A 77 -4.67 -9.26 -6.77
N TYR A 78 -3.99 -8.35 -6.09
CA TYR A 78 -3.82 -8.37 -4.64
C TYR A 78 -4.93 -7.60 -3.95
N TYR A 79 -5.44 -8.17 -2.86
CA TYR A 79 -6.46 -7.54 -2.05
C TYR A 79 -6.10 -7.62 -0.57
N ASP A 80 -6.38 -6.55 0.16
CA ASP A 80 -6.29 -6.51 1.60
C ASP A 80 -7.69 -6.64 2.21
N LEU A 81 -7.78 -7.42 3.29
CA LEU A 81 -8.99 -7.51 4.09
C LEU A 81 -9.25 -6.17 4.80
N GLN A 82 -10.41 -5.59 4.53
CA GLN A 82 -10.82 -4.29 5.07
C GLN A 82 -11.98 -4.41 6.05
N GLY A 83 -12.81 -5.42 5.88
CA GLY A 83 -13.94 -5.66 6.75
C GLY A 83 -14.30 -7.13 6.87
N VAL A 84 -14.83 -7.50 8.03
CA VAL A 84 -15.44 -8.80 8.28
C VAL A 84 -16.79 -8.56 8.93
N ILE A 85 -17.83 -9.17 8.38
CA ILE A 85 -19.11 -9.32 9.09
C ILE A 85 -19.09 -10.72 9.68
N SER A 86 -19.20 -10.79 11.00
CA SER A 86 -19.29 -12.06 11.72
C SER A 86 -20.70 -12.30 12.23
N HIS A 87 -21.05 -13.57 12.37
CA HIS A 87 -22.26 -14.02 13.06
C HIS A 87 -21.87 -14.87 14.27
N GLN A 88 -22.49 -14.58 15.41
CA GLN A 88 -22.37 -15.38 16.63
C GLN A 88 -23.70 -16.08 16.90
N GLY A 89 -23.73 -17.39 16.73
CA GLY A 89 -24.92 -18.20 16.99
C GLY A 89 -24.80 -19.59 16.38
N ARG A 90 -25.55 -20.54 16.92
CA ARG A 90 -25.59 -21.93 16.41
C ARG A 90 -26.58 -22.12 15.26
N THR A 91 -27.49 -21.17 15.06
CA THR A 91 -28.55 -21.26 14.06
C THR A 91 -28.56 -20.02 13.18
N SER A 92 -29.14 -20.08 11.99
CA SER A 92 -29.31 -18.91 11.11
C SER A 92 -30.52 -18.05 11.50
N SER A 93 -31.44 -18.60 12.29
CA SER A 93 -32.67 -17.93 12.76
C SER A 93 -32.49 -17.11 14.04
N SER A 94 -31.34 -17.25 14.71
CA SER A 94 -31.00 -16.49 15.92
C SER A 94 -29.50 -16.28 16.01
N GLY A 95 -29.09 -15.18 16.62
CA GLY A 95 -27.68 -14.87 16.84
C GLY A 95 -27.44 -13.36 16.79
N HIS A 96 -26.18 -12.99 16.74
CA HIS A 96 -25.74 -11.60 16.78
C HIS A 96 -24.74 -11.31 15.66
N TYR A 97 -24.96 -10.22 14.93
CA TYR A 97 -24.05 -9.78 13.87
C TYR A 97 -23.15 -8.68 14.40
N VAL A 98 -21.85 -8.85 14.17
CA VAL A 98 -20.84 -7.87 14.56
C VAL A 98 -19.97 -7.56 13.35
N ALA A 99 -19.75 -6.28 13.11
CA ALA A 99 -18.87 -5.80 12.06
C ALA A 99 -17.46 -5.51 12.61
N TRP A 100 -16.45 -5.89 11.85
CA TRP A 100 -15.05 -5.69 12.18
C TRP A 100 -14.42 -4.96 11.01
N ILE A 101 -14.02 -3.71 11.18
CA ILE A 101 -13.58 -2.86 10.07
C ILE A 101 -12.18 -2.30 10.38
N LYS A 102 -11.31 -2.30 9.38
CA LYS A 102 -9.98 -1.71 9.43
C LYS A 102 -10.07 -0.23 9.08
N VAL A 103 -9.75 0.64 10.04
CA VAL A 103 -9.82 2.11 9.92
C VAL A 103 -8.43 2.69 10.19
N ASN A 104 -7.86 3.42 9.23
CA ASN A 104 -6.48 3.96 9.30
C ASN A 104 -5.42 2.92 9.73
N GLY A 105 -5.57 1.65 9.33
CA GLY A 105 -4.64 0.58 9.70
C GLY A 105 -4.90 -0.07 11.08
N THR A 106 -5.86 0.43 11.86
CA THR A 106 -6.28 -0.18 13.13
C THR A 106 -7.60 -0.93 12.95
N TRP A 107 -7.71 -2.13 13.51
CA TRP A 107 -8.95 -2.88 13.49
C TRP A 107 -9.90 -2.44 14.59
N MET A 108 -11.16 -2.25 14.24
CA MET A 108 -12.20 -1.81 15.14
C MET A 108 -13.37 -2.80 15.07
N LYS A 109 -13.83 -3.27 16.22
CA LYS A 109 -15.06 -4.04 16.39
C LYS A 109 -16.21 -3.07 16.62
N PHE A 110 -17.20 -3.13 15.74
CA PHE A 110 -18.46 -2.40 15.81
C PHE A 110 -19.56 -3.38 16.23
N ASP A 111 -19.85 -3.36 17.53
CA ASP A 111 -20.83 -4.22 18.20
C ASP A 111 -22.03 -3.35 18.59
N ASP A 112 -22.95 -3.15 17.65
CA ASP A 112 -24.04 -2.18 17.73
C ASP A 112 -23.56 -0.77 18.12
N ASP A 113 -23.86 -0.31 19.34
CA ASP A 113 -23.47 0.99 19.89
C ASP A 113 -22.07 0.99 20.53
N VAL A 114 -21.46 -0.18 20.70
CA VAL A 114 -20.16 -0.36 21.35
C VAL A 114 -19.06 -0.52 20.30
N VAL A 115 -18.14 0.44 20.27
CA VAL A 115 -16.99 0.43 19.37
C VAL A 115 -15.69 0.21 20.16
N THR A 116 -14.95 -0.85 19.82
CA THR A 116 -13.70 -1.20 20.51
C THR A 116 -12.56 -1.47 19.53
N ALA A 117 -11.34 -1.08 19.88
CA ALA A 117 -10.16 -1.42 19.08
C ALA A 117 -9.75 -2.88 19.35
N VAL A 118 -9.35 -3.59 18.29
CA VAL A 118 -8.95 -5.00 18.35
C VAL A 118 -7.70 -5.23 17.51
N THR A 119 -7.05 -6.39 17.69
CA THR A 119 -5.83 -6.70 16.97
C THR A 119 -6.12 -7.55 15.72
N PRO A 120 -5.21 -7.58 14.73
CA PRO A 120 -5.35 -8.47 13.57
C PRO A 120 -5.48 -9.95 13.97
N GLU A 121 -4.86 -10.37 15.07
CA GLU A 121 -4.96 -11.73 15.59
C GLU A 121 -6.39 -12.06 16.03
N ASP A 122 -7.14 -11.09 16.55
CA ASP A 122 -8.55 -11.28 16.90
C ASP A 122 -9.42 -11.47 15.66
N ILE A 123 -9.08 -10.80 14.55
CA ILE A 123 -9.75 -10.99 13.26
C ILE A 123 -9.52 -12.41 12.74
N MET A 124 -8.31 -12.94 12.87
CA MET A 124 -7.97 -14.29 12.44
C MET A 124 -8.70 -15.38 13.26
N LYS A 125 -9.13 -15.08 14.49
CA LYS A 125 -9.96 -15.98 15.31
C LYS A 125 -11.40 -16.07 14.83
N LEU A 126 -11.85 -15.20 13.93
CA LEU A 126 -13.19 -15.25 13.34
C LEU A 126 -13.34 -16.38 12.31
N SER A 127 -12.32 -17.20 12.11
CA SER A 127 -12.36 -18.35 11.19
C SER A 127 -13.40 -19.42 11.57
N GLY A 128 -13.92 -19.37 12.80
CA GLY A 128 -14.97 -20.27 13.28
C GLY A 128 -14.41 -21.51 13.99
N GLY A 129 -15.16 -22.62 13.94
CA GLY A 129 -14.76 -23.87 14.61
C GLY A 129 -15.33 -24.10 16.02
N GLY A 130 -16.12 -23.17 16.56
CA GLY A 130 -16.73 -23.28 17.90
C GLY A 130 -18.02 -22.47 18.05
N ASP A 131 -18.34 -22.07 19.29
CA ASP A 131 -19.47 -21.16 19.62
C ASP A 131 -19.08 -19.67 19.56
N TRP A 132 -17.88 -19.38 19.06
CA TRP A 132 -17.38 -18.02 18.87
C TRP A 132 -17.95 -17.38 17.59
N HIS A 133 -17.69 -16.10 17.39
CA HIS A 133 -17.98 -15.39 16.15
C HIS A 133 -17.37 -16.14 14.96
N CYS A 134 -18.18 -16.38 13.93
CA CYS A 134 -17.73 -16.94 12.66
C CYS A 134 -17.88 -15.88 11.58
N ALA A 135 -16.83 -15.72 10.75
CA ALA A 135 -16.87 -14.87 9.58
C ALA A 135 -17.99 -15.35 8.65
N TYR A 136 -18.85 -14.42 8.26
CA TYR A 136 -19.98 -14.65 7.38
C TYR A 136 -19.75 -13.96 6.03
N VAL A 137 -19.30 -12.70 6.06
CA VAL A 137 -18.91 -11.95 4.86
C VAL A 137 -17.51 -11.37 5.07
N LEU A 138 -16.63 -11.55 4.09
CA LEU A 138 -15.32 -10.93 4.03
C LEU A 138 -15.34 -9.84 2.97
N LEU A 139 -14.96 -8.63 3.36
CA LEU A 139 -14.81 -7.49 2.46
C LEU A 139 -13.33 -7.25 2.21
N TYR A 140 -12.91 -7.61 1.01
CA TYR A 140 -11.59 -7.35 0.48
C TYR A 140 -11.62 -6.11 -0.41
N GLY A 141 -10.59 -5.28 -0.32
CA GLY A 141 -10.39 -4.18 -1.25
C GLY A 141 -8.97 -4.15 -1.80
N PRO A 142 -8.71 -3.33 -2.82
CA PRO A 142 -7.44 -3.33 -3.54
C PRO A 142 -6.26 -3.00 -2.62
N LYS A 143 -5.19 -3.81 -2.68
CA LYS A 143 -3.90 -3.49 -2.05
C LYS A 143 -3.32 -2.24 -2.75
N ARG A 144 -2.67 -1.35 -2.01
CA ARG A 144 -2.19 -0.05 -2.51
C ARG A 144 -0.66 0.00 -2.46
N VAL A 145 -0.03 0.42 -3.56
CA VAL A 145 1.42 0.71 -3.65
C VAL A 145 1.62 2.20 -3.51
N ARG A 146 2.62 2.63 -2.75
CA ARG A 146 2.96 4.05 -2.69
C ARG A 146 3.58 4.46 -4.01
N LYS A 147 3.23 5.64 -4.52
CA LYS A 147 4.00 6.24 -5.60
C LYS A 147 5.38 6.53 -5.03
N ASP A 148 6.41 6.02 -5.68
CA ASP A 148 7.73 6.58 -5.53
C ASP A 148 7.61 8.05 -5.94
N THR A 149 7.73 8.98 -4.99
CA THR A 149 7.91 10.39 -5.32
C THR A 149 9.33 10.54 -5.84
N GLU A 150 9.55 10.08 -7.06
CA GLU A 150 10.64 10.53 -7.92
C GLU A 150 10.03 11.13 -9.19
N ALA A 151 9.71 12.43 -9.11
CA ALA A 151 9.83 13.34 -10.24
C ALA A 151 10.95 14.33 -9.83
N SER A 152 12.24 14.03 -10.03
CA SER A 152 13.05 14.12 -11.28
C SER A 152 13.23 15.58 -11.77
N PRO A 153 14.17 15.91 -12.68
CA PRO A 153 15.62 15.72 -12.73
C PRO A 153 16.35 17.09 -12.67
N THR A 154 17.59 17.17 -12.21
CA THR A 154 18.49 18.27 -12.60
C THR A 154 19.86 17.70 -12.95
N SER A 155 19.92 16.99 -14.07
CA SER A 155 21.11 17.09 -14.91
C SER A 155 21.06 18.47 -15.55
N ALA A 156 21.67 19.46 -14.89
CA ALA A 156 22.00 20.71 -15.54
C ALA A 156 22.83 20.37 -16.80
N PRO A 157 22.61 21.03 -17.94
CA PRO A 157 23.61 21.00 -18.99
C PRO A 157 24.86 21.63 -18.39
N MET A 158 25.95 20.86 -18.32
CA MET A 158 27.28 21.41 -18.07
C MET A 158 27.60 22.35 -19.23
N GLU A 159 27.35 23.64 -19.01
CA GLU A 159 27.95 24.72 -19.79
C GLU A 159 29.47 24.54 -19.69
N ALA A 160 30.09 24.20 -20.82
CA ALA A 160 31.52 24.18 -20.97
C ALA A 160 32.01 25.63 -21.08
N ASP A 161 32.35 26.25 -19.95
CA ASP A 161 33.04 27.53 -19.97
C ASP A 161 34.56 27.31 -20.03
N SER A 162 35.11 27.66 -21.17
CA SER A 162 36.53 27.60 -21.52
C SER A 162 37.35 28.51 -20.59
N ALA A 163 38.39 27.94 -20.00
CA ALA A 163 39.41 28.67 -19.26
C ALA A 163 40.08 29.74 -20.15
N VAL A 164 39.79 31.02 -19.89
CA VAL A 164 40.61 32.15 -20.38
C VAL A 164 41.76 32.36 -19.41
N THR A 165 42.94 31.97 -19.88
CA THR A 165 44.25 32.16 -19.26
C THR A 165 44.52 33.66 -19.04
N LYS A 166 44.76 34.08 -17.79
CA LYS A 166 45.33 35.40 -17.49
C LYS A 166 46.82 35.39 -17.84
N SER A 167 47.19 36.03 -18.95
CA SER A 167 48.56 36.43 -19.25
C SER A 167 48.83 37.83 -18.71
N THR A 168 49.69 37.88 -17.71
CA THR A 168 50.33 39.09 -17.18
C THR A 168 51.41 39.53 -18.17
N THR A 169 51.34 40.74 -18.73
CA THR A 169 52.52 41.43 -19.28
C THR A 169 52.37 42.95 -19.11
N LEU A 170 53.46 43.53 -18.62
CA LEU A 170 53.70 44.94 -18.30
C LEU A 170 54.06 45.73 -19.57
N GLU A 171 53.61 46.98 -19.68
CA GLU A 171 54.24 48.16 -20.34
C GLU A 171 53.16 49.25 -20.40
N GLY A 172 53.34 50.52 -20.05
CA GLY A 172 54.53 51.37 -20.16
C GLY A 172 54.15 52.58 -21.04
N ASP A 173 53.98 53.74 -20.40
CA ASP A 173 54.01 55.11 -20.96
C ASP A 173 53.06 55.58 -22.08
N ARG A 174 52.29 56.64 -21.78
CA ARG A 174 52.40 57.95 -22.49
C ARG A 174 51.57 59.06 -21.82
N LEU A 175 52.24 60.19 -21.58
CA LEU A 175 51.68 61.51 -21.19
C LEU A 175 50.62 62.04 -22.17
N PRO A 176 49.83 63.03 -21.73
CA PRO A 176 49.70 64.25 -22.53
C PRO A 176 49.99 65.54 -21.76
N LYS A 177 50.18 66.59 -22.56
CA LYS A 177 50.65 67.97 -22.32
C LYS A 177 50.10 68.69 -21.09
#